data_AF-A0A8T5UPS0-F1
#
_entry.id   AF-A0A8T5UPS0-F1
#
_cell.length_a   1.000
_cell.length_b   1.000
_cell.length_c   1.000
_cell.angle_alpha   90.00
_cell.angle_beta   90.00
_cell.angle_gamma   90.00
#
_symmetry.space_group_name_H-M   'P 1'
#
loop_
_entity.id
_entity.type
_entity.pdbx_description
1 polymer ?
#
loop_
_entity_poly.entity_id
_entity_poly.type
_entity_poly.pdbx_seq_one_letter_code
_entity_poly.pdbx_strand_id
1 'polypeptide(L)'
;MEAITVSRYIEVICPVCKSKDVIQIPKSVINNATHLTTVSVPKGKICQHHFQLFLDKNFTIRGYQKVDFQLNNNEQHKLYSQNSFVNSLDLYHSNVLGKDKSNYISNKPDICKNKKLVDIKTSIESKMTLKEIYNEFWEFIDDNNETFQKFILKDKRRRLILGMNDLTQKTEHHLLEISPKS
;
A
#
# COMPACT_ATOMS: atom_id res chain seq x y z
N MET A 1 -3.18 15.87 -41.02
CA MET A 1 -4.56 15.42 -40.76
C MET A 1 -4.87 15.75 -39.32
N GLU A 2 -5.62 16.82 -39.07
CA GLU A 2 -6.04 17.20 -37.72
C GLU A 2 -7.08 16.19 -37.24
N ALA A 3 -6.80 15.52 -36.12
CA ALA A 3 -7.74 14.60 -35.51
C ALA A 3 -8.91 15.42 -34.96
N ILE A 4 -10.09 15.29 -35.58
CA ILE A 4 -11.33 15.89 -35.08
C ILE A 4 -11.62 15.24 -33.73
N THR A 5 -11.30 15.94 -32.63
CA THR A 5 -11.57 15.47 -31.27
C THR A 5 -13.05 15.62 -30.97
N VAL A 6 -13.85 14.63 -31.35
CA VAL A 6 -15.27 14.62 -31.03
C VAL A 6 -15.43 14.47 -29.51
N SER A 7 -16.00 15.47 -28.86
CA SER A 7 -16.36 15.45 -27.44
C SER A 7 -17.85 15.20 -27.23
N ARG A 8 -18.22 14.63 -26.09
CA ARG A 8 -19.62 14.55 -25.64
C ARG A 8 -19.81 15.18 -24.28
N TYR A 9 -21.01 15.71 -24.05
CA TYR A 9 -21.44 16.26 -22.79
C TYR A 9 -22.24 15.20 -22.02
N ILE A 10 -21.93 15.03 -20.74
CA ILE A 10 -22.63 14.11 -19.84
C ILE A 10 -23.05 14.84 -18.56
N GLU A 11 -24.26 14.57 -18.08
CA GLU A 11 -24.73 15.07 -16.78
C GLU A 11 -24.20 14.17 -15.66
N VAL A 12 -23.42 14.75 -14.76
CA VAL A 12 -22.76 14.06 -13.65
C VAL A 12 -23.37 14.51 -12.33
N ILE A 13 -23.66 13.56 -11.44
CA ILE A 13 -24.25 13.82 -10.13
C ILE A 13 -23.24 13.48 -9.05
N CYS A 14 -22.95 14.42 -8.16
CA CYS A 14 -22.07 14.15 -7.02
C CYS A 14 -22.69 13.09 -6.09
N PRO A 15 -21.97 11.99 -5.76
CA PRO A 15 -22.49 10.95 -4.88
C PRO A 15 -22.63 11.40 -3.41
N VAL A 16 -21.96 12.50 -3.02
CA VAL A 16 -21.93 13.03 -1.65
C VAL A 16 -23.04 14.05 -1.40
N CYS A 17 -23.10 15.13 -2.20
CA CYS A 17 -24.06 16.24 -2.00
C CYS A 17 -25.17 16.32 -3.04
N LYS A 18 -25.19 15.42 -4.02
CA LYS A 18 -26.20 15.37 -5.10
C LYS A 18 -26.26 16.60 -6.02
N SER A 19 -25.28 17.50 -5.94
CA SER A 19 -25.07 18.56 -6.94
C SER A 19 -24.89 17.95 -8.33
N LYS A 20 -25.44 18.61 -9.34
CA LYS A 20 -25.39 18.16 -10.73
C LYS A 20 -24.65 19.18 -11.57
N ASP A 21 -23.89 18.70 -12.55
CA ASP A 21 -23.24 19.55 -13.53
C ASP A 21 -22.95 18.75 -14.81
N VAL A 22 -22.64 19.45 -15.90
CA VAL A 22 -22.38 18.85 -17.20
C VAL A 22 -20.88 18.91 -17.51
N ILE A 23 -20.27 17.73 -17.71
CA ILE A 23 -18.85 17.62 -18.03
C ILE A 23 -18.66 17.21 -19.49
N GLN A 24 -17.71 17.84 -20.16
CA GLN A 24 -17.28 17.49 -21.51
C GLN A 24 -16.17 16.43 -21.47
N ILE A 25 -16.37 15.32 -22.17
CA ILE A 25 -15.41 14.20 -22.23
C ILE A 25 -15.05 13.88 -23.69
N PRO A 26 -13.76 13.89 -24.03
CA PRO A 26 -13.29 13.48 -25.37
C PRO A 26 -13.54 11.99 -25.62
N LYS A 27 -14.04 11.64 -26.83
CA LYS A 27 -14.23 10.23 -27.23
C LYS A 27 -12.94 9.42 -27.22
N SER A 28 -11.79 10.08 -27.44
CA SER A 28 -10.47 9.44 -27.42
C SER A 28 -10.15 8.77 -26.09
N VAL A 29 -10.57 9.36 -24.97
CA VAL A 29 -10.31 8.80 -23.63
C VAL A 29 -11.11 7.52 -23.39
N ILE A 30 -12.35 7.47 -23.89
CA ILE A 30 -13.27 6.34 -23.66
C ILE A 30 -12.97 5.17 -24.59
N ASN A 31 -12.62 5.45 -25.85
CA ASN A 31 -12.37 4.39 -26.84
C ASN A 31 -11.14 3.53 -26.53
N ASN A 32 -10.20 4.05 -25.73
CA ASN A 32 -9.00 3.32 -25.34
C ASN A 32 -9.24 2.26 -24.26
N ALA A 33 -10.36 2.35 -23.52
CA ALA A 33 -10.68 1.41 -22.44
C ALA A 33 -11.40 0.16 -22.95
N THR A 34 -11.07 -1.01 -22.39
CA THR A 34 -11.68 -2.28 -22.78
C THR A 34 -13.17 -2.33 -22.47
N HIS A 35 -13.59 -1.86 -21.29
CA HIS A 35 -14.98 -1.89 -20.84
C HIS A 35 -15.45 -0.60 -20.17
N LEU A 36 -14.76 -0.14 -19.12
CA LEU A 36 -15.11 1.04 -18.34
C LEU A 36 -13.97 2.04 -18.31
N THR A 37 -14.32 3.32 -18.42
CA THR A 37 -13.39 4.45 -18.27
C THR A 37 -13.61 5.09 -16.91
N THR A 38 -12.57 5.11 -16.08
CA THR A 38 -12.59 5.79 -14.78
C THR A 38 -12.19 7.25 -14.97
N VAL A 39 -13.06 8.16 -14.56
CA VAL A 39 -12.80 9.61 -14.61
C VAL A 39 -12.78 10.16 -13.20
N SER A 40 -11.68 10.84 -12.84
CA SER A 40 -11.53 11.51 -11.56
C SER A 40 -12.06 12.94 -11.65
N VAL A 41 -13.04 13.29 -10.81
CA VAL A 41 -13.63 14.63 -10.71
C VAL A 41 -13.07 15.34 -9.49
N PRO A 42 -12.07 16.23 -9.64
CA PRO A 42 -11.46 16.91 -8.51
C PRO A 42 -12.42 17.91 -7.85
N LYS A 43 -12.07 18.33 -6.64
CA LYS A 43 -12.79 19.38 -5.90
C LYS A 43 -12.85 20.66 -6.73
N GLY A 44 -13.99 21.33 -6.70
CA GLY A 44 -14.23 22.58 -7.40
C GLY A 44 -14.67 22.44 -8.85
N LYS A 45 -14.73 21.23 -9.43
CA LYS A 45 -15.32 21.05 -10.77
C LYS A 45 -16.83 21.07 -10.76
N ILE A 46 -17.45 20.23 -9.93
CA ILE A 46 -18.92 20.20 -9.73
C ILE A 46 -19.29 20.76 -8.35
N CYS A 47 -18.52 20.38 -7.34
CA CYS A 47 -18.74 20.76 -5.94
C CYS A 47 -17.41 20.60 -5.18
N GLN A 48 -17.42 20.80 -3.86
CA GLN A 48 -16.22 20.68 -3.02
C GLN A 48 -15.78 19.22 -2.74
N HIS A 49 -16.45 18.22 -3.31
CA HIS A 49 -16.13 16.81 -3.13
C HIS A 49 -15.29 16.27 -4.28
N HIS A 50 -14.29 15.45 -3.96
CA HIS A 50 -13.55 14.64 -4.92
C HIS A 50 -14.18 13.26 -5.00
N PHE A 51 -14.48 12.80 -6.21
CA PHE A 51 -14.99 11.46 -6.45
C PHE A 51 -14.55 10.96 -7.84
N GLN A 52 -14.69 9.66 -8.06
CA GLN A 52 -14.49 9.03 -9.35
C GLN A 52 -15.83 8.57 -9.92
N LEU A 53 -15.95 8.60 -11.23
CA LEU A 53 -17.11 8.08 -11.97
C LEU A 53 -16.66 7.06 -13.01
N PHE A 54 -17.52 6.08 -13.28
CA PHE A 54 -17.28 5.03 -14.25
C PHE A 54 -18.19 5.21 -15.46
N LEU A 55 -17.59 5.34 -16.63
CA LEU A 55 -18.30 5.48 -17.91
C LEU A 55 -18.13 4.25 -18.77
N ASP A 56 -19.18 3.85 -19.46
CA ASP A 56 -19.07 2.88 -20.53
C ASP A 56 -18.75 3.53 -21.89
N LYS A 57 -18.58 2.70 -22.93
CA LYS A 57 -18.35 3.14 -24.32
C LYS A 57 -19.51 3.95 -24.91
N ASN A 58 -20.70 3.85 -24.31
CA ASN A 58 -21.89 4.57 -24.72
C ASN A 58 -22.07 5.90 -23.97
N PHE A 59 -21.06 6.36 -23.21
CA PHE A 59 -21.11 7.58 -22.40
C PHE A 59 -22.15 7.50 -21.28
N THR A 60 -22.53 6.29 -20.87
CA THR A 60 -23.48 6.07 -19.78
C THR A 60 -22.72 5.88 -18.47
N ILE A 61 -23.14 6.58 -17.42
CA ILE A 61 -22.55 6.46 -16.08
C ILE A 61 -23.01 5.14 -15.46
N ARG A 62 -22.05 4.28 -15.11
CA ARG A 62 -22.28 2.96 -14.48
C ARG A 62 -22.16 2.99 -12.97
N GLY A 63 -21.43 3.95 -12.41
CA GLY A 63 -21.26 4.06 -10.98
C GLY A 63 -20.40 5.23 -10.56
N TYR A 64 -20.32 5.42 -9.25
CA TYR A 64 -19.52 6.43 -8.58
C TYR A 64 -18.72 5.80 -7.46
N GLN A 65 -17.52 6.31 -7.22
CA GLN A 65 -16.67 5.92 -6.10
C GLN A 65 -16.23 7.16 -5.33
N LYS A 66 -16.42 7.14 -4.01
CA LYS A 66 -15.92 8.18 -3.10
C LYS A 66 -14.43 7.96 -2.86
N VAL A 67 -13.67 9.04 -2.80
CA VAL A 67 -12.22 8.98 -2.51
C VAL A 67 -12.06 9.17 -1.01
N ASP A 68 -11.57 8.14 -0.30
CA ASP A 68 -11.36 8.18 1.15
C ASP A 68 -10.13 9.01 1.55
N PHE A 69 -9.08 8.97 0.71
CA PHE A 69 -7.82 9.66 0.96
C PHE A 69 -7.20 10.16 -0.36
N GLN A 70 -6.73 11.40 -0.37
CA GLN A 70 -6.04 12.02 -1.51
C GLN A 70 -4.69 12.55 -1.04
N LEU A 71 -3.61 12.09 -1.67
CA LEU A 71 -2.26 12.61 -1.43
C LEU A 71 -2.14 14.00 -2.06
N ASN A 72 -1.64 14.97 -1.28
CA ASN A 72 -1.36 16.32 -1.78
C ASN A 72 0.10 16.33 -2.28
N ASN A 73 0.33 16.61 -3.57
CA ASN A 73 1.68 16.72 -4.14
C ASN A 73 2.50 17.92 -3.61
N ASN A 74 1.96 18.70 -2.69
CA ASN A 74 2.67 19.80 -2.04
C ASN A 74 3.73 19.32 -1.05
N GLU A 75 3.72 18.02 -0.74
CA GLU A 75 4.75 17.34 0.05
C GLU A 75 5.78 16.67 -0.89
N GLN A 76 6.38 17.45 -1.80
CA GLN A 76 7.75 17.17 -2.20
C GLN A 76 8.65 17.49 -1.01
N HIS A 77 8.56 16.69 0.05
CA HIS A 77 9.64 16.61 1.01
C HIS A 77 10.87 16.23 0.20
N LYS A 78 11.81 17.19 0.08
CA LYS A 78 13.19 16.91 -0.28
C LYS A 78 13.73 15.92 0.75
N LEU A 79 13.46 14.63 0.57
CA LEU A 79 14.06 13.54 1.33
C LEU A 79 14.75 12.61 0.34
N TYR A 80 15.73 13.18 -0.36
CA TYR A 80 16.97 12.45 -0.55
C TYR A 80 17.76 12.60 0.75
N SER A 81 17.66 11.63 1.66
CA SER A 81 18.75 11.21 2.56
C SER A 81 18.29 10.02 3.41
N GLN A 82 18.91 8.87 3.15
CA GLN A 82 19.18 7.73 4.03
C GLN A 82 18.05 7.16 4.92
N ASN A 83 17.70 5.91 4.62
CA ASN A 83 17.52 4.82 5.59
C ASN A 83 16.89 5.22 6.94
N SER A 84 15.58 5.38 6.98
CA SER A 84 14.83 5.11 8.21
C SER A 84 13.60 4.30 7.85
N PHE A 85 13.73 2.98 7.89
CA PHE A 85 12.59 2.11 8.11
C PHE A 85 12.02 2.55 9.46
N VAL A 86 10.93 3.31 9.45
CA VAL A 86 10.27 3.74 10.69
C VAL A 86 9.85 2.46 11.39
N ASN A 87 10.51 2.16 12.50
CA ASN A 87 10.26 0.95 13.25
C ASN A 87 8.82 1.05 13.75
N SER A 88 7.95 0.13 13.34
CA SER A 88 6.52 0.14 13.70
C SER A 88 6.30 0.16 15.22
N LEU A 89 7.33 -0.20 15.98
CA LEU A 89 7.41 -0.12 17.44
C LEU A 89 7.36 1.33 17.99
N ASP A 90 7.97 2.30 17.31
CA ASP A 90 8.06 3.69 17.78
C ASP A 90 6.70 4.41 17.71
N LEU A 91 5.89 4.04 16.71
CA LEU A 91 4.49 4.47 16.58
C LEU A 91 3.57 3.83 17.63
N TYR A 92 3.93 2.66 18.17
CA TYR A 92 3.15 2.02 19.22
C TYR A 92 3.48 2.62 20.60
N HIS A 93 4.76 2.84 20.91
CA HIS A 93 5.19 3.43 22.19
C HIS A 93 4.62 4.84 22.40
N SER A 94 4.59 5.65 21.35
CA SER A 94 4.03 7.01 21.39
C SER A 94 2.52 7.04 21.68
N ASN A 95 1.78 5.99 21.33
CA ASN A 95 0.35 5.87 21.60
C ASN A 95 0.03 5.24 22.97
N VAL A 96 0.95 4.46 23.54
CA VAL A 96 0.72 3.71 24.79
C VAL A 96 1.25 4.41 26.04
N LEU A 97 2.28 5.27 25.94
CA LEU A 97 2.90 5.97 27.09
C LEU A 97 2.48 7.44 27.26
N GLY A 98 1.40 7.88 26.61
CA GLY A 98 0.81 9.21 26.77
C GLY A 98 0.03 9.43 28.07
N LYS A 99 0.65 9.13 29.22
CA LYS A 99 0.25 9.65 30.53
C LYS A 99 1.51 10.03 31.30
N ASP A 100 2.09 11.17 30.98
CA ASP A 100 2.35 12.22 31.95
C ASP A 100 2.81 13.52 31.28
N LYS A 101 2.48 14.61 31.97
CA LYS A 101 2.39 16.01 31.55
C LYS A 101 3.65 16.57 30.84
N SER A 102 3.44 17.22 29.69
CA SER A 102 4.09 18.52 29.43
C SER A 102 3.23 19.40 28.52
N ASN A 103 3.16 20.67 28.90
CA ASN A 103 2.32 21.71 28.31
C ASN A 103 2.90 22.21 26.99
N TYR A 104 2.17 22.04 25.89
CA TYR A 104 2.20 23.02 24.80
C TYR A 104 0.77 23.30 24.34
N ILE A 105 0.40 24.58 24.47
CA ILE A 105 -0.86 25.16 24.05
C ILE A 105 -0.78 25.35 22.53
N SER A 106 -1.70 24.74 21.79
CA SER A 106 -2.17 25.29 20.52
C SER A 106 -3.51 24.67 20.13
N ASN A 107 -4.56 25.43 20.43
CA ASN A 107 -5.86 25.58 19.77
C ASN A 107 -6.60 24.31 19.32
N LYS A 108 -7.60 23.93 20.13
CA LYS A 108 -8.79 23.16 19.72
C LYS A 108 -9.51 23.82 18.54
N PRO A 109 -10.20 22.99 17.74
CA PRO A 109 -11.65 23.10 17.75
C PRO A 109 -12.30 21.81 18.24
N ASP A 110 -13.27 21.98 19.15
CA ASP A 110 -14.17 20.93 19.61
C ASP A 110 -15.10 20.49 18.48
N ILE A 111 -15.07 19.20 18.09
CA ILE A 111 -16.30 18.44 17.80
C ILE A 111 -16.19 17.02 18.37
N CYS A 112 -17.19 16.72 19.19
CA CYS A 112 -17.42 15.52 19.97
C CYS A 112 -17.64 14.24 19.14
N LYS A 113 -17.08 13.14 19.68
CA LYS A 113 -17.72 11.83 19.91
C LYS A 113 -18.41 11.14 18.72
N ASN A 114 -17.69 10.18 18.13
CA ASN A 114 -18.20 8.82 17.94
C ASN A 114 -17.02 7.86 17.74
N LYS A 115 -16.29 7.56 18.83
CA LYS A 115 -15.43 6.38 18.85
C LYS A 115 -16.33 5.16 18.98
N LYS A 116 -16.73 4.57 17.85
CA LYS A 116 -16.96 3.12 17.84
C LYS A 116 -15.60 2.49 18.16
N LEU A 117 -15.41 2.13 19.42
CA LEU A 117 -14.44 1.11 19.81
C LEU A 117 -14.76 -0.12 18.95
N VAL A 118 -13.98 -0.31 17.89
CA VAL A 118 -13.90 -1.62 17.27
C VAL A 118 -13.12 -2.44 18.28
N ASP A 119 -13.85 -3.25 19.05
CA ASP A 119 -13.28 -4.37 19.78
C ASP A 119 -12.62 -5.28 18.74
N ILE A 120 -11.36 -5.02 18.43
CA ILE A 120 -10.52 -6.03 17.80
C ILE A 120 -10.26 -7.05 18.90
N LYS A 121 -11.22 -7.98 19.08
CA LYS A 121 -10.95 -9.26 19.69
C LYS A 121 -9.97 -9.98 18.76
N THR A 122 -8.69 -9.66 18.86
CA THR A 122 -7.64 -10.52 18.35
C THR A 122 -7.66 -11.77 19.21
N SER A 123 -8.44 -12.76 18.77
CA SER A 123 -8.17 -14.15 19.06
C SER A 123 -6.82 -14.47 18.42
N ILE A 124 -5.72 -14.23 19.14
CA ILE A 124 -4.38 -14.65 18.72
C ILE A 124 -4.25 -16.11 19.14
N GLU A 125 -4.88 -17.00 18.38
CA GLU A 125 -4.76 -18.45 18.56
C GLU A 125 -4.08 -19.14 17.36
N SER A 126 -3.28 -18.43 16.58
CA SER A 126 -2.31 -19.06 15.68
C SER A 126 -0.90 -18.89 16.21
N LYS A 127 -0.41 -19.90 16.95
CA LYS A 127 1.02 -20.04 17.24
C LYS A 127 1.73 -20.45 15.95
N MET A 128 2.02 -19.50 15.07
CA MET A 128 2.85 -19.79 13.90
C MET A 128 4.28 -20.10 14.36
N THR A 129 4.86 -21.15 13.79
CA THR A 129 6.26 -21.50 14.00
C THR A 129 7.16 -20.50 13.27
N LEU A 130 8.40 -20.33 13.74
CA LEU A 130 9.41 -19.50 13.04
C LEU A 130 9.59 -19.92 11.57
N LYS A 131 9.44 -21.21 11.27
CA LYS A 131 9.52 -21.73 9.90
C LYS A 131 8.36 -21.23 9.03
N GLU A 132 7.15 -21.20 9.56
CA GLU A 132 5.96 -20.71 8.84
C GLU A 132 6.05 -19.21 8.58
N ILE A 133 6.44 -18.44 9.61
CA ILE A 133 6.69 -17.01 9.49
C ILE A 133 7.76 -16.75 8.42
N TYR A 134 8.88 -17.51 8.46
CA TYR A 134 9.91 -17.37 7.45
C TYR A 134 9.39 -17.67 6.05
N ASN A 135 8.65 -18.76 5.86
CA ASN A 135 8.17 -19.14 4.54
C ASN A 135 7.22 -18.11 3.92
N GLU A 136 6.39 -17.46 4.73
CA GLU A 136 5.44 -16.46 4.28
C GLU A 136 6.11 -15.11 4.00
N PHE A 137 7.10 -14.72 4.81
CA PHE A 137 7.67 -13.37 4.77
C PHE A 137 9.15 -13.31 4.36
N TRP A 138 9.70 -14.38 3.79
CA TRP A 138 11.13 -14.44 3.43
C TRP A 138 11.58 -13.30 2.53
N GLU A 139 10.73 -12.71 1.70
CA GLU A 139 11.09 -11.57 0.82
C GLU A 139 11.41 -10.29 1.59
N PHE A 140 10.94 -10.18 2.84
CA PHE A 140 11.08 -8.99 3.68
C PHE A 140 12.09 -9.17 4.83
N ILE A 141 12.66 -10.35 4.99
CA ILE A 141 13.61 -10.65 6.06
C ILE A 141 15.04 -10.42 5.53
N ASP A 142 15.80 -9.55 6.18
CA ASP A 142 17.20 -9.28 5.81
C ASP A 142 18.09 -10.54 5.89
N ASP A 143 19.08 -10.64 5.01
CA ASP A 143 20.04 -11.76 4.98
C ASP A 143 20.88 -11.86 6.27
N ASN A 144 21.10 -10.74 6.96
CA ASN A 144 21.86 -10.65 8.20
C ASN A 144 21.01 -10.92 9.46
N ASN A 145 19.77 -11.39 9.31
CA ASN A 145 18.89 -11.63 10.44
C ASN A 145 19.29 -12.90 11.22
N GLU A 146 19.77 -12.73 12.46
CA GLU A 146 20.24 -13.83 13.31
C GLU A 146 19.13 -14.84 13.63
N THR A 147 17.90 -14.38 13.86
CA THR A 147 16.74 -15.22 14.19
C THR A 147 16.41 -16.19 13.06
N PHE A 148 16.53 -15.72 11.81
CA PHE A 148 16.19 -16.51 10.62
C PHE A 148 17.41 -17.12 9.90
N GLN A 149 18.63 -16.92 10.42
CA GLN A 149 19.88 -17.32 9.77
C GLN A 149 19.88 -18.79 9.32
N LYS A 150 19.34 -19.69 10.17
CA LYS A 150 19.23 -21.14 9.86
C LYS A 150 18.35 -21.43 8.64
N PHE A 151 17.34 -20.61 8.38
CA PHE A 151 16.45 -20.73 7.24
C PHE A 151 17.02 -20.03 6.01
N ILE A 152 17.59 -18.82 6.18
CA ILE A 152 18.25 -18.04 5.14
C ILE A 152 19.35 -18.85 4.47
N LEU A 153 20.25 -19.48 5.25
CA LEU A 153 21.34 -20.29 4.72
C LEU A 153 20.86 -21.50 3.91
N LYS A 154 19.68 -22.05 4.22
CA LYS A 154 19.12 -23.24 3.55
C LYS A 154 18.20 -22.89 2.36
N ASP A 155 17.84 -21.62 2.20
CA ASP A 155 16.86 -21.20 1.22
C ASP A 155 17.48 -21.11 -0.19
N LYS A 156 17.10 -22.06 -1.06
CA LYS A 156 17.56 -22.07 -2.46
C LYS A 156 17.06 -20.85 -3.24
N ARG A 157 15.91 -20.27 -2.87
CA ARG A 157 15.31 -19.13 -3.58
C ARG A 157 16.21 -17.90 -3.49
N ARG A 158 16.75 -17.64 -2.29
CA ARG A 158 17.69 -16.53 -2.05
C ARG A 158 19.01 -16.69 -2.81
N ARG A 159 19.51 -17.93 -2.91
CA ARG A 159 20.74 -18.23 -3.66
C ARG A 159 20.60 -17.93 -5.16
N LEU A 160 19.42 -18.19 -5.73
CA LEU A 160 19.13 -17.88 -7.14
C LEU A 160 19.08 -16.37 -7.38
N ILE A 161 18.53 -15.59 -6.44
CA ILE A 161 18.44 -14.13 -6.55
C ILE A 161 19.81 -13.46 -6.45
N LEU A 162 20.69 -13.98 -5.58
CA LEU A 162 22.05 -13.44 -5.39
C LEU A 162 23.07 -13.93 -6.43
N GLY A 163 22.65 -14.71 -7.44
CA GLY A 163 23.55 -15.22 -8.48
C GLY A 163 24.71 -16.08 -7.93
N MET A 164 24.60 -16.60 -6.71
CA MET A 164 25.63 -17.41 -6.07
C MET A 164 25.41 -18.88 -6.39
N ASN A 165 25.76 -19.27 -7.61
CA ASN A 165 26.16 -20.64 -7.88
C ASN A 165 27.61 -20.80 -7.39
N ASP A 166 27.93 -21.91 -6.72
CA ASP A 166 29.28 -22.40 -6.37
C ASP A 166 29.91 -22.09 -4.99
N LEU A 167 29.21 -22.33 -3.87
CA LEU A 167 29.91 -22.58 -2.59
C LEU A 167 29.50 -23.84 -1.81
N THR A 168 28.53 -24.64 -2.27
CA THR A 168 28.09 -25.84 -1.52
C THR A 168 28.59 -27.18 -2.05
N GLN A 169 29.44 -27.24 -3.07
CA GLN A 169 30.09 -28.52 -3.44
C GLN A 169 31.33 -28.84 -2.58
N LYS A 170 31.92 -27.88 -1.88
CA LYS A 170 33.16 -28.11 -1.09
C LYS A 170 32.95 -28.67 0.31
N THR A 171 31.75 -28.55 0.89
CA THR A 171 31.52 -28.97 2.29
C THR A 171 31.02 -30.41 2.42
N GLU A 172 30.43 -30.99 1.38
CA GLU A 172 29.98 -32.40 1.41
C GLU A 172 31.12 -33.40 1.17
N HIS A 173 32.20 -33.00 0.50
CA HIS A 173 33.34 -33.89 0.26
C HIS A 173 34.29 -34.06 1.46
N HIS A 174 34.22 -33.20 2.49
CA HIS A 174 35.10 -33.28 3.67
C HIS A 174 34.48 -34.09 4.83
N LEU A 175 33.22 -34.51 4.75
CA LEU A 175 32.55 -35.29 5.81
C LEU A 175 32.53 -36.80 5.55
N LEU A 176 33.10 -37.28 4.43
CA LEU A 176 33.22 -38.71 4.13
C LEU A 176 34.60 -39.31 4.40
N GLU A 177 35.61 -38.51 4.80
CA GLU A 177 36.97 -39.01 5.08
C GLU A 177 37.30 -39.22 6.56
N ILE A 178 36.36 -39.01 7.48
CA ILE A 178 36.56 -39.29 8.91
C ILE A 178 35.61 -40.38 9.36
N SER A 179 35.80 -41.59 8.83
CA SER A 179 35.38 -42.82 9.53
C SER A 179 36.64 -43.58 9.95
N PRO A 180 36.82 -43.89 11.24
CA PRO A 180 37.96 -44.66 11.70
C PRO A 180 37.82 -46.11 11.22
N LYS A 181 38.85 -46.62 10.54
CA LYS A 181 39.03 -48.05 10.32
C LYS A 181 39.37 -48.70 11.67
N SER A 182 38.46 -49.53 12.17
CA SER A 182 38.71 -50.55 13.19
C SER A 182 37.93 -51.80 12.83
#